data_AF-A0AAN8IFR6-F1
#
_entry.id   AF-A0AAN8IFR6-F1
#
_cell.length_a   1.000
_cell.length_b   1.000
_cell.length_c   1.000
_cell.angle_alpha   90.00
_cell.angle_beta   90.00
_cell.angle_gamma   90.00
#
_symmetry.space_group_name_H-M   'P 1'
#
loop_
_entity.id
_entity.type
_entity.pdbx_description
1 polymer ?
#
loop_
_entity_poly.entity_id
_entity_poly.type
_entity_poly.pdbx_seq_one_letter_code
_entity_poly.pdbx_strand_id
1 'polypeptide(L)' 'TYELCRANYTFLLASQLFNVHRGVKRLATSFDNAVVEHQKRFRYSAFIKFKRRIDAQYPKTLKRCNKFIM' A
#
# COMPACT_ATOMS: atom_id res chain seq x y z
N THR A 1 1.81 -5.06 3.44
CA THR A 1 1.76 -6.53 3.64
C THR A 1 1.87 -7.33 2.35
N TYR A 2 1.22 -6.93 1.25
CA TYR A 2 1.29 -7.70 -0.02
C TYR A 2 2.69 -7.88 -0.61
N GLU A 3 3.45 -6.79 -0.81
CA GLU A 3 4.83 -6.83 -1.34
C GLU A 3 5.75 -7.72 -0.50
N LEU A 4 5.63 -7.61 0.82
CA LEU A 4 6.40 -8.41 1.78
C LEU A 4 6.01 -9.91 1.72
N CYS A 5 4.72 -10.24 1.54
CA CYS A 5 4.31 -11.62 1.24
C CYS A 5 4.97 -12.13 -0.04
N ARG A 6 4.98 -11.30 -1.10
CA ARG A 6 5.58 -11.65 -2.40
C ARG A 6 7.09 -11.87 -2.29
N ALA A 7 7.75 -11.22 -1.33
CA ALA A 7 9.15 -11.35 -1.00
C ALA A 7 9.48 -12.45 0.05
N ASN A 8 8.55 -13.35 0.37
CA ASN A 8 8.72 -14.45 1.35
C ASN A 8 8.96 -14.01 2.80
N TYR A 9 8.62 -12.78 3.20
CA TYR A 9 8.74 -12.40 4.61
C TYR A 9 7.65 -13.04 5.47
N THR A 10 8.06 -13.64 6.59
CA THR A 10 7.18 -14.10 7.66
C THR A 10 7.05 -13.00 8.72
N PHE A 11 5.86 -12.48 8.92
CA PHE A 11 5.61 -11.46 9.93
C PHE A 11 5.40 -12.11 11.30
N LEU A 12 6.25 -11.78 12.26
CA LEU A 12 5.88 -11.78 13.67
C LEU A 12 5.34 -10.38 13.95
N LEU A 13 4.02 -10.22 13.97
CA LEU A 13 3.40 -8.92 14.20
C LEU A 13 3.63 -8.50 15.67
N ALA A 14 4.68 -7.73 15.93
CA ALA A 14 4.80 -6.99 17.19
C ALA A 14 3.78 -5.85 17.17
N SER A 15 2.56 -6.13 17.60
CA SER A 15 1.42 -5.21 17.61
C SER A 15 1.63 -3.95 18.46
N GLN A 16 2.72 -3.87 19.25
CA GLN A 16 2.98 -2.79 20.19
C GLN A 16 4.03 -1.76 19.74
N LEU A 17 4.72 -1.95 18.60
CA LEU A 17 5.81 -1.03 18.22
C LEU A 17 5.36 0.18 17.38
N PHE A 18 4.17 0.14 16.79
CA PHE A 18 3.62 1.28 16.06
C PHE A 18 2.68 2.09 16.96
N ASN A 19 3.28 2.84 17.90
CA ASN A 19 2.60 3.99 18.48
C ASN A 19 2.42 5.02 17.39
N VAL A 20 1.31 4.93 16.64
CA VAL A 20 0.86 6.00 15.77
C VAL A 20 0.58 7.19 16.68
N HIS A 21 1.52 8.12 16.76
CA HIS A 21 1.31 9.35 17.50
C HIS A 21 0.07 10.04 16.94
N ARG A 22 -0.90 10.30 17.82
CA ARG A 22 -2.17 10.95 17.47
C ARG A 22 -1.96 12.45 17.19
N GLY A 23 -1.02 12.80 16.31
CA GLY A 23 -0.91 14.09 15.63
C GLY A 23 -1.86 14.10 14.42
N VAL A 24 -3.13 13.77 14.67
CA VAL A 24 -4.16 13.59 13.65
C VAL A 24 -4.60 14.97 13.18
N LYS A 25 -4.36 15.32 11.91
CA LYS A 25 -5.07 16.43 11.25
C LYS A 25 -6.56 16.23 11.52
N ARG A 26 -7.13 17.04 12.43
CA ARG A 26 -8.51 16.82 12.94
C ARG A 26 -9.58 17.15 11.90
N LEU A 27 -9.22 18.00 10.93
CA LEU A 27 -10.07 18.41 9.82
C LEU A 27 -9.22 18.44 8.55
N ALA A 28 -9.78 17.94 7.45
CA ALA A 28 -9.17 18.09 6.14
C ALA A 28 -9.29 19.56 5.71
N THR A 29 -8.16 20.18 5.39
CA THR A 29 -8.14 21.51 4.77
C THR A 29 -8.50 21.42 3.29
N SER A 30 -8.83 22.55 2.66
CA SER A 30 -9.02 22.63 1.21
C SER A 30 -7.79 22.13 0.43
N PHE A 31 -6.59 22.38 0.96
CA PHE A 31 -5.33 21.85 0.41
C PHE A 31 -5.23 20.33 0.55
N ASP A 32 -5.63 19.76 1.68
CA ASP A 32 -5.66 18.30 1.86
C ASP A 32 -6.59 17.64 0.84
N ASN A 33 -7.77 18.23 0.62
CA ASN A 33 -8.73 17.74 -0.37
C ASN A 33 -8.18 17.86 -1.81
N ALA A 34 -7.52 18.98 -2.13
CA ALA A 34 -6.90 19.16 -3.44
C ALA A 34 -5.79 18.12 -3.70
N VAL A 35 -4.97 17.81 -2.68
CA VAL A 35 -3.93 16.78 -2.76
C VAL A 35 -4.56 15.39 -2.94
N VAL A 36 -5.61 15.06 -2.18
CA VAL A 36 -6.32 13.78 -2.32
C VAL A 36 -6.94 13.64 -3.71
N GLU A 37 -7.61 14.67 -4.23
CA GLU A 37 -8.17 14.67 -5.58
C GLU A 37 -7.09 14.53 -6.67
N HIS A 38 -5.98 15.25 -6.51
CA HIS A 38 -4.84 15.12 -7.41
C HIS A 38 -4.26 13.69 -7.38
N GLN A 39 -4.12 13.09 -6.20
CA GLN A 39 -3.64 11.71 -6.03
C GLN A 39 -4.61 10.67 -6.58
N LYS A 40 -5.93 10.88 -6.44
CA LYS A 40 -6.97 9.99 -7.01
C LYS A 40 -6.80 9.83 -8.52
N ARG A 41 -6.44 10.90 -9.24
CA ARG A 41 -6.18 10.84 -10.70
C ARG A 41 -5.10 9.83 -11.07
N PHE A 42 -4.09 9.66 -10.22
CA PHE A 42 -2.98 8.74 -10.45
C PHE A 42 -3.12 7.40 -9.74
N ARG A 43 -4.16 7.21 -8.92
CA ARG A 43 -4.34 5.98 -8.12
C ARG A 43 -4.37 4.73 -8.99
N TYR A 44 -5.13 4.75 -10.08
CA TYR A 44 -5.27 3.60 -10.97
C TYR A 44 -3.96 3.28 -11.72
N SER A 45 -3.28 4.31 -12.23
CA SER A 45 -2.01 4.12 -12.96
C SER A 45 -0.89 3.66 -12.02
N ALA A 46 -0.83 4.19 -10.80
CA ALA A 46 0.08 3.74 -9.76
C ALA A 46 -0.19 2.29 -9.37
N PHE A 47 -1.46 1.90 -9.21
CA PHE A 47 -1.85 0.51 -8.93
C PHE A 47 -1.36 -0.45 -10.01
N ILE A 48 -1.60 -0.14 -11.29
CA ILE A 48 -1.13 -1.00 -12.40
C ILE A 48 0.39 -1.10 -12.42
N LYS A 49 1.10 0.03 -12.31
CA LYS A 49 2.57 0.07 -12.32
C LYS A 49 3.14 -0.78 -11.18
N PHE A 50 2.58 -0.63 -9.98
CA PHE A 50 2.97 -1.42 -8.82
C PHE A 50 2.74 -2.91 -9.04
N LYS A 51 1.54 -3.31 -9.48
CA LYS A 51 1.21 -4.71 -9.75
C LYS A 51 2.16 -5.31 -10.78
N ARG A 52 2.38 -4.63 -11.91
CA ARG A 52 3.32 -5.07 -12.95
C ARG A 52 4.74 -5.24 -12.42
N ARG A 53 5.23 -4.28 -11.64
CA ARG A 53 6.58 -4.33 -11.05
C ARG A 53 6.72 -5.54 -10.12
N ILE A 54 5.75 -5.77 -9.25
CA ILE A 54 5.76 -6.89 -8.29
C ILE A 54 5.61 -8.24 -9.00
N ASP A 55 4.77 -8.31 -10.02
CA ASP A 55 4.59 -9.52 -10.83
C ASP A 55 5.85 -9.90 -11.62
N ALA A 56 6.55 -8.90 -12.16
CA ALA A 56 7.85 -9.09 -12.80
C ALA A 56 8.94 -9.53 -11.80
N GLN A 57 8.98 -8.91 -10.61
CA GLN A 57 9.98 -9.21 -9.59
C GLN A 57 9.78 -10.59 -8.95
N TYR A 58 8.53 -11.01 -8.75
CA TYR A 58 8.19 -12.25 -8.04
C TYR A 58 7.15 -13.09 -8.81
N PRO A 59 7.50 -13.68 -9.97
CA PRO A 59 6.53 -14.37 -10.84
C PRO A 59 5.95 -15.64 -10.21
N LYS A 60 6.72 -16.33 -9.36
CA LYS A 60 6.34 -17.62 -8.76
C LYS A 60 5.44 -17.49 -7.52
N THR A 61 5.23 -16.29 -6.98
CA THR A 61 4.51 -16.09 -5.70
C THR A 61 3.04 -15.70 -5.87
N LEU A 62 2.54 -15.64 -7.10
CA LEU A 62 1.15 -15.30 -7.45
C LEU A 62 0.10 -16.26 -6.85
N LYS A 63 0.41 -17.56 -6.76
CA LYS A 63 -0.51 -18.56 -6.20
C LYS A 63 -0.53 -18.54 -4.67
N ARG A 64 0.60 -18.19 -4.04
CA ARG A 64 0.76 -18.21 -2.59
C ARG A 64 0.23 -16.93 -1.93
N CYS A 65 0.45 -15.78 -2.56
CA CYS A 65 -0.03 -14.50 -2.06
C CYS A 65 -1.33 -14.12 -2.78
N ASN A 66 -2.39 -13.82 -2.01
CA ASN A 66 -3.69 -13.38 -2.53
C ASN A 66 -3.60 -12.22 -3.53
N LYS A 67 -4.63 -12.02 -4.37
CA LYS A 67 -4.61 -10.92 -5.36
C LYS A 67 -4.52 -9.55 -4.66
N PHE A 68 -3.73 -8.63 -5.23
CA PHE A 68 -3.74 -7.24 -4.80
C PHE A 68 -5.01 -6.55 -5.28
N ILE A 69 -5.81 -6.06 -4.35
CA ILE A 69 -7.10 -5.37 -4.57
C ILE A 69 -6.89 -3.88 -4.28
N MET A 70 -7.60 -3.01 -5.02
CA MET A 70 -7.47 -1.55 -4.96
C MET A 70 -8.27 -0.92 -3.81
#